data_AF-A0A7Y3JGQ6-F1
#
_entry.id   AF-A0A7Y3JGQ6-F1
#
_cell.length_a   1.000
_cell.length_b   1.000
_cell.length_c   1.000
_cell.angle_alpha   90.00
_cell.angle_beta   90.00
_cell.angle_gamma   90.00
#
_symmetry.space_group_name_H-M   'P 1'
#
loop_
_entity.id
_entity.type
_entity.pdbx_description
1 polymer ?
#
loop_
_entity_poly.entity_id
_entity_poly.type
_entity_poly.pdbx_seq_one_letter_code
_entity_poly.pdbx_strand_id
1 'polypeptide(L)'
;NLLEPKRNYGWPVIEGAEEADGMVTSIIHCNSGHAWLPGGATFVSGGPWNDSMLFAGAGEGILYRLAFDRRYPRKIDFYQELINGEIGPLTDVREGARHLIYVLARDGLYFLHQED
;
A
#
# COMPACT_ATOMS: atom_id res chain seq x y z
N ASN A 1 -3.21 1.55 9.69
CA ASN A 1 -1.79 1.56 10.09
C ASN A 1 -1.72 1.12 11.56
N LEU A 2 -1.15 -0.05 11.86
CA LEU A 2 -1.04 -0.57 13.22
C LEU A 2 0.35 -0.24 13.77
N LEU A 3 0.46 0.91 14.44
CA LEU A 3 1.64 1.25 15.22
C LEU A 3 1.47 0.70 16.62
N GLU A 4 2.38 -0.17 17.03
CA GLU A 4 2.38 -0.74 18.37
C GLU A 4 3.12 0.19 19.32
N PRO A 5 2.50 0.61 20.44
CA PRO A 5 3.12 1.52 21.38
C PRO A 5 4.50 1.02 21.83
N LYS A 6 5.49 1.93 21.83
CA LYS A 6 6.87 1.69 22.32
C LYS A 6 7.69 0.68 21.52
N ARG A 7 7.25 0.25 20.33
CA ARG A 7 8.05 -0.60 19.44
C ARG A 7 9.04 0.23 18.61
N ASN A 8 10.21 -0.35 18.33
CA ASN A 8 11.20 0.20 17.41
C ASN A 8 11.09 -0.51 16.05
N TYR A 9 10.89 0.25 14.97
CA TYR A 9 10.77 -0.27 13.60
C TYR A 9 12.09 -0.24 12.82
N GLY A 10 13.20 -0.01 13.52
CA GLY A 10 14.51 -0.48 13.09
C GLY A 10 15.45 0.57 12.52
N TRP A 11 14.94 1.63 11.89
CA TRP A 11 15.80 2.61 11.23
C TRP A 11 16.78 3.32 12.20
N PRO A 12 18.07 3.52 11.85
CA PRO A 12 18.74 3.10 10.62
C PRO A 12 19.47 1.73 10.73
N VAL A 13 19.17 0.94 11.77
CA VAL A 13 19.89 -0.31 12.09
C VAL A 13 19.46 -1.48 11.22
N ILE A 14 18.16 -1.61 10.92
CA ILE A 14 17.63 -2.62 9.99
C ILE A 14 16.84 -1.95 8.86
N GLU A 15 16.92 -2.50 7.66
CA GLU A 15 16.15 -2.12 6.47
C GLU A 15 15.43 -3.33 5.85
N GLY A 16 14.22 -3.10 5.34
CA GLY A 16 13.46 -4.13 4.62
C GLY A 16 13.16 -5.37 5.47
N ALA A 17 13.68 -6.52 5.06
CA ALA A 17 13.49 -7.81 5.72
C ALA A 17 14.54 -8.14 6.79
N GLU A 18 15.47 -7.22 7.09
CA GLU A 18 16.46 -7.43 8.14
C GLU A 18 15.81 -7.55 9.53
N GLU A 19 16.48 -8.27 10.43
CA GLU A 19 16.03 -8.52 11.80
C GLU A 19 17.11 -8.12 12.81
N ALA A 20 16.69 -7.59 13.96
CA ALA A 20 17.57 -7.29 15.09
C ALA A 20 16.82 -7.37 16.42
N ASP A 21 17.55 -7.64 17.49
CA ASP A 21 16.99 -7.78 18.83
C ASP A 21 16.19 -6.55 19.26
N GLY A 22 14.95 -6.78 19.70
CA GLY A 22 14.06 -5.72 20.16
C GLY A 22 13.43 -4.85 19.06
N MET A 23 13.64 -5.17 17.78
CA MET A 23 13.10 -4.41 16.65
C MET A 23 11.93 -5.14 15.98
N VAL A 24 11.15 -4.41 15.16
CA VAL A 24 10.04 -4.93 14.37
C VAL A 24 10.41 -4.86 12.89
N THR A 25 10.55 -6.02 12.27
CA THR A 25 10.78 -6.16 10.82
C THR A 25 9.53 -5.76 10.03
N SER A 26 9.75 -5.23 8.83
CA SER A 26 8.66 -4.85 7.93
C SER A 26 7.80 -6.06 7.54
N ILE A 27 6.48 -5.85 7.39
CA ILE A 27 5.56 -6.88 6.86
C ILE A 27 5.77 -7.05 5.36
N ILE A 28 6.06 -5.95 4.68
CA ILE A 28 6.32 -5.88 3.26
C ILE A 28 7.32 -4.75 3.01
N HIS A 29 8.20 -4.94 2.04
CA HIS A 29 9.20 -3.96 1.60
C HIS A 29 9.29 -3.99 0.07
N CYS A 30 9.84 -2.92 -0.50
CA CYS A 30 10.08 -2.81 -1.93
C CYS A 30 11.05 -3.93 -2.37
N ASN A 31 10.51 -4.96 -3.02
CA ASN A 31 11.27 -6.09 -3.56
C ASN A 31 11.08 -6.23 -5.09
N SER A 32 10.36 -5.29 -5.71
CA SER A 32 10.20 -5.17 -7.16
C SER A 32 11.45 -4.59 -7.81
N GLY A 33 11.54 -4.74 -9.14
CA GLY A 33 12.59 -4.10 -9.95
C GLY A 33 12.47 -2.58 -10.10
N HIS A 34 11.43 -1.97 -9.53
CA HIS A 34 11.18 -0.53 -9.55
C HIS A 34 10.90 -0.02 -8.13
N ALA A 35 11.23 1.24 -7.87
CA ALA A 35 11.01 1.86 -6.56
C ALA A 35 9.53 2.19 -6.35
N TRP A 36 8.94 1.73 -5.24
CA TRP A 36 7.54 2.05 -4.92
C TRP A 36 7.32 3.54 -4.65
N LEU A 37 8.25 4.17 -3.92
CA LEU A 37 8.11 5.54 -3.39
C LEU A 37 6.70 5.77 -2.80
N PRO A 38 6.34 5.03 -1.72
CA PRO A 38 4.97 4.99 -1.24
C PRO A 38 4.52 6.35 -0.72
N GLY A 39 3.37 6.80 -1.19
CA GLY A 39 2.64 7.98 -0.74
C GLY A 39 1.50 7.62 0.20
N GLY A 40 0.36 8.25 0.00
CA GLY A 40 -0.84 7.99 0.78
C GLY A 40 -1.42 6.58 0.56
N ALA A 41 -2.21 6.14 1.54
CA ALA A 41 -2.76 4.78 1.60
C ALA A 41 -4.16 4.78 2.24
N THR A 42 -4.98 3.80 1.89
CA THR A 42 -6.35 3.62 2.41
C THR A 42 -6.72 2.15 2.55
N PHE A 43 -7.61 1.82 3.47
CA PHE A 43 -8.24 0.51 3.55
C PHE A 43 -9.61 0.59 2.87
N VAL A 44 -9.91 -0.40 2.02
CA VAL A 44 -11.18 -0.49 1.30
C VAL A 44 -12.20 -1.21 2.16
N SER A 45 -13.37 -0.60 2.34
CA SER A 45 -14.42 -1.05 3.26
C SER A 45 -15.59 -1.77 2.57
N GLY A 46 -15.54 -1.95 1.26
CA GLY A 46 -16.54 -2.71 0.52
C GLY A 46 -16.23 -2.88 -0.97
N GLY A 47 -17.09 -3.60 -1.67
CA GLY A 47 -16.89 -3.98 -3.07
C GLY A 47 -15.94 -5.19 -3.26
N PRO A 48 -15.57 -5.51 -4.51
CA PRO A 48 -14.64 -6.60 -4.83
C PRO A 48 -13.30 -6.55 -4.08
N TRP A 49 -12.87 -5.36 -3.65
CA TRP A 49 -11.59 -5.14 -2.95
C TRP A 49 -11.76 -4.99 -1.44
N ASN A 50 -12.90 -5.37 -0.87
CA ASN A 50 -13.13 -5.34 0.57
C ASN A 50 -11.98 -5.97 1.37
N ASP A 51 -11.61 -5.35 2.49
CA ASP A 51 -10.48 -5.73 3.37
C ASP A 51 -9.08 -5.60 2.72
N SER A 52 -8.99 -5.06 1.50
CA SER A 52 -7.69 -4.72 0.89
C SER A 52 -7.18 -3.37 1.40
N MET A 53 -5.86 -3.21 1.46
CA MET A 53 -5.20 -1.91 1.57
C MET A 53 -4.66 -1.50 0.22
N LEU A 54 -4.86 -0.24 -0.14
CA LEU A 54 -4.26 0.40 -1.29
C LEU A 54 -3.19 1.39 -0.85
N PHE A 55 -2.11 1.53 -1.60
CA PHE A 55 -1.18 2.64 -1.46
C PHE A 55 -0.69 3.16 -2.81
N ALA A 56 -0.53 4.47 -2.89
CA ALA A 56 -0.06 5.17 -4.07
C ALA A 56 1.47 5.07 -4.20
N GLY A 57 1.97 4.77 -5.39
CA GLY A 57 3.40 4.78 -5.71
C GLY A 57 3.81 5.95 -6.58
N ALA A 58 4.71 6.79 -6.07
CA ALA A 58 5.23 7.94 -6.80
C ALA A 58 6.37 7.59 -7.77
N GLY A 59 6.90 6.35 -7.74
CA GLY A 59 7.96 5.90 -8.65
C GLY A 59 7.45 5.80 -10.08
N GLU A 60 7.04 4.60 -10.48
CA GLU A 60 6.50 4.35 -11.83
C GLU A 60 5.02 4.75 -11.97
N GLY A 61 4.41 5.40 -10.97
CA GLY A 61 3.00 5.77 -11.03
C GLY A 61 2.06 4.56 -10.87
N ILE A 62 2.36 3.71 -9.89
CA ILE A 62 1.64 2.45 -9.68
C ILE A 62 0.72 2.54 -8.46
N LEU A 63 -0.52 2.07 -8.60
CA LEU A 63 -1.39 1.82 -7.47
C LEU A 63 -1.23 0.38 -7.03
N TYR A 64 -0.82 0.18 -5.78
CA TYR A 64 -0.61 -1.14 -5.20
C TYR A 64 -1.80 -1.56 -4.36
N ARG A 65 -2.23 -2.82 -4.48
CA ARG A 65 -3.27 -3.46 -3.67
C ARG A 65 -2.67 -4.62 -2.89
N LEU A 66 -2.92 -4.62 -1.58
CA LEU A 66 -2.55 -5.68 -0.65
C LEU A 66 -3.79 -6.27 0.00
N ALA A 67 -3.85 -7.59 0.16
CA ALA A 67 -4.79 -8.23 1.07
C ALA A 67 -4.04 -8.98 2.17
N PHE A 68 -4.55 -8.89 3.39
CA PHE A 68 -3.95 -9.51 4.57
C PHE A 68 -4.63 -10.83 4.91
N ASP A 69 -3.86 -11.76 5.47
CA ASP A 69 -4.39 -12.98 6.04
C ASP A 69 -5.34 -12.65 7.20
N ARG A 70 -6.58 -13.12 7.13
CA ARG A 70 -7.62 -12.83 8.14
C ARG A 70 -7.29 -13.41 9.51
N ARG A 71 -6.52 -14.49 9.56
CA ARG A 71 -6.10 -15.15 10.81
C ARG A 71 -4.77 -14.58 11.31
N TYR A 72 -3.92 -14.14 10.39
CA TYR A 72 -2.60 -13.60 10.68
C TYR A 72 -2.42 -12.21 10.05
N PRO A 73 -2.94 -11.13 10.65
CA PRO A 73 -2.96 -9.78 10.05
C PRO A 73 -1.58 -9.18 9.71
N ARG A 74 -0.49 -9.81 10.15
CA ARG A 74 0.90 -9.46 9.79
C ARG A 74 1.43 -10.23 8.56
N LYS A 75 0.58 -10.99 7.87
CA LYS A 75 0.90 -11.75 6.66
C LYS A 75 0.11 -11.19 5.48
N ILE A 76 0.79 -10.98 4.36
CA ILE A 76 0.18 -10.60 3.09
C ILE A 76 -0.19 -11.88 2.34
N ASP A 77 -1.48 -12.03 2.01
CA ASP A 77 -2.00 -13.14 1.21
C ASP A 77 -2.06 -12.80 -0.28
N PHE A 78 -2.13 -11.51 -0.61
CA PHE A 78 -2.27 -11.04 -1.98
C PHE A 78 -1.56 -9.70 -2.18
N TYR A 79 -0.89 -9.57 -3.31
CA TYR A 79 -0.23 -8.36 -3.79
C TYR A 79 -0.54 -8.20 -5.29
N GLN A 80 -0.92 -6.99 -5.70
CA GLN A 80 -1.20 -6.65 -7.09
C GLN A 80 -0.84 -5.19 -7.40
N GLU A 81 -0.36 -4.97 -8.62
CA GLU A 81 -0.15 -3.66 -9.23
C GLU A 81 -1.33 -3.39 -10.19
N LEU A 82 -2.07 -2.30 -9.97
CA LEU A 82 -3.35 -2.03 -10.65
C LEU A 82 -3.25 -0.99 -11.78
N ILE A 83 -2.33 -0.04 -11.66
CA ILE A 83 -2.08 1.03 -12.65
C ILE A 83 -0.61 0.95 -13.00
N ASN A 84 -0.26 1.05 -14.29
CA ASN A 84 1.13 0.97 -14.74
C ASN A 84 1.58 2.29 -15.39
N GLY A 85 1.58 3.38 -14.61
CA GLY A 85 2.20 4.66 -14.99
C GLY A 85 1.43 5.53 -16.01
N GLU A 86 0.27 5.10 -16.49
CA GLU A 86 -0.51 5.82 -17.51
C GLU A 86 -0.91 7.25 -17.10
N ILE A 87 -1.08 7.48 -15.79
CA ILE A 87 -1.46 8.78 -15.21
C ILE A 87 -0.31 9.43 -14.42
N GLY A 88 0.92 8.94 -14.61
CA GLY A 88 2.12 9.46 -13.96
C GLY A 88 2.21 9.17 -12.44
N PRO A 89 3.15 9.83 -11.73
CA PRO A 89 3.39 9.60 -10.31
C PRO A 89 2.15 9.81 -9.43
N LEU A 90 1.84 8.80 -8.62
CA LEU A 90 0.71 8.83 -7.70
C LEU A 90 1.16 9.31 -6.32
N THR A 91 0.30 10.06 -5.63
CA THR A 91 0.65 10.73 -4.35
C THR A 91 -0.27 10.34 -3.20
N ASP A 92 -1.57 10.15 -3.43
CA ASP A 92 -2.53 9.69 -2.42
C ASP A 92 -3.60 8.81 -3.07
N VAL A 93 -4.23 7.95 -2.27
CA VAL A 93 -5.39 7.14 -2.64
C VAL A 93 -6.40 7.13 -1.50
N ARG A 94 -7.68 7.29 -1.84
CA ARG A 94 -8.80 7.30 -0.89
C ARG A 94 -9.99 6.53 -1.41
N GLU A 95 -10.62 5.76 -0.53
CA GLU A 95 -11.97 5.28 -0.78
C GLU A 95 -12.96 6.43 -0.55
N GLY A 96 -13.86 6.65 -1.51
CA GLY A 96 -14.97 7.60 -1.39
C GLY A 96 -16.34 6.91 -1.35
N ALA A 97 -17.39 7.67 -1.68
CA ALA A 97 -18.74 7.16 -1.64
C ALA A 97 -18.94 5.97 -2.61
N ARG A 98 -19.78 5.00 -2.20
CA ARG A 98 -20.07 3.78 -2.98
C ARG A 98 -18.81 2.96 -3.33
N HIS A 99 -17.79 3.04 -2.48
CA HIS A 99 -16.53 2.30 -2.62
C HIS A 99 -15.74 2.64 -3.90
N LEU A 100 -15.98 3.82 -4.50
CA LEU A 100 -15.14 4.35 -5.57
C LEU A 100 -13.75 4.68 -5.04
N ILE A 101 -12.73 4.32 -5.80
CA ILE A 101 -11.34 4.57 -5.43
C ILE A 101 -10.87 5.83 -6.14
N TYR A 102 -10.51 6.86 -5.37
CA TYR A 102 -9.94 8.10 -5.86
C TYR A 102 -8.42 8.06 -5.74
N VAL A 103 -7.73 8.42 -6.81
CA VAL A 103 -6.27 8.43 -6.89
C VAL A 103 -5.82 9.83 -7.27
N LEU A 104 -4.95 10.42 -6.45
CA LEU A 104 -4.33 11.71 -6.73
C LEU A 104 -3.01 11.48 -7.45
N ALA A 105 -2.93 11.89 -8.70
CA ALA A 105 -1.69 11.98 -9.47
C ALA A 105 -1.18 13.42 -9.49
N ARG A 106 0.03 13.62 -10.05
CA ARG A 106 0.65 14.95 -10.14
C ARG A 106 -0.18 15.95 -10.96
N ASP A 107 -0.89 15.48 -11.98
CA ASP A 107 -1.61 16.28 -12.96
C ASP A 107 -3.12 16.34 -12.72
N GLY A 108 -3.67 15.50 -11.83
CA GLY A 108 -5.10 15.51 -11.56
C GLY A 108 -5.60 14.47 -10.56
N LEU A 109 -6.91 14.49 -10.35
CA LEU A 109 -7.66 13.51 -9.57
C LEU A 109 -8.35 12.53 -10.51
N TYR A 110 -8.07 11.25 -10.32
CA TYR A 110 -8.62 10.14 -11.09
C TYR A 110 -9.50 9.28 -10.19
N PHE A 111 -10.40 8.50 -10.79
CA PHE A 111 -11.17 7.50 -10.05
C PHE A 111 -11.23 6.19 -10.82
N LEU A 112 -11.32 5.10 -10.07
CA LEU A 112 -11.34 3.74 -10.57
C LEU A 112 -12.61 3.05 -10.06
N HIS A 113 -13.18 2.19 -10.91
CA HIS A 113 -14.11 1.19 -10.45
C HIS A 113 -13.33 -0.03 -9.97
N GLN A 114 -13.82 -0.67 -8.91
CA GLN A 114 -13.29 -1.95 -8.49
C GLN A 114 -13.76 -3.03 -9.47
N GLU A 115 -12.82 -3.83 -9.97
CA GLU A 115 -13.07 -4.98 -10.81
C GLU A 115 -12.76 -6.28 -10.03
N ASP A 116 -13.37 -7.39 -10.44
CA ASP A 116 -13.17 -8.71 -9.81
C ASP A 116 -11.80 -9.33 -10.14
#